data_AF-A0AAV9JCL9-F1
#
_entry.id   AF-A0AAV9JCL9-F1
#
_cell.length_a   1.000
_cell.length_b   1.000
_cell.length_c   1.000
_cell.angle_alpha   90.00
_cell.angle_beta   90.00
_cell.angle_gamma   90.00
#
_symmetry.space_group_name_H-M   'P 1'
#
loop_
_entity.id
_entity.type
_entity.pdbx_description
1 polymer ?
#
loop_
_entity_poly.entity_id
_entity_poly.type
_entity_poly.pdbx_seq_one_letter_code
_entity_poly.pdbx_strand_id
1 'polypeptide(L)'
;MRTIQTQALDALARRSLHHDPEELRWLLDHGAKLDKDAIMITTNTFAGSPASVSPAVVALLIQHEGIGAFAGTRLLQQAARYGQVDVVKMLLDAGADPNEEVPAPAHDWREGSTLALTGAILGRHPEVVWLLLVHGASVDRVAGDGGRGAVDLARRVGGRAVVRLLEEHTGKKSKM
;
A
#
# COMPACT_ATOMS: atom_id res chain seq x y z
N MET A 1 -18.65 -15.73 -29.56
CA MET A 1 -17.56 -16.63 -29.08
C MET A 1 -16.42 -15.90 -28.35
N ARG A 2 -16.15 -14.61 -28.57
CA ARG A 2 -15.07 -13.87 -27.87
C ARG A 2 -15.23 -13.77 -26.34
N THR A 3 -16.46 -13.81 -25.82
CA THR A 3 -16.77 -13.55 -24.40
C THR A 3 -16.39 -14.69 -23.44
N ILE A 4 -16.40 -15.95 -23.92
CA ILE A 4 -16.06 -17.12 -23.09
C ILE A 4 -14.55 -17.25 -22.93
N GLN A 5 -13.79 -16.90 -23.98
CA GLN A 5 -12.32 -16.91 -23.97
C GLN A 5 -11.75 -15.85 -23.01
N THR A 6 -12.31 -14.65 -23.00
CA THR A 6 -11.88 -13.57 -22.07
C THR A 6 -12.19 -13.91 -20.62
N GLN A 7 -13.35 -14.49 -20.31
CA GLN A 7 -13.68 -14.89 -18.93
C GLN A 7 -12.76 -16.00 -18.38
N ALA A 8 -12.32 -16.92 -19.24
CA ALA A 8 -11.35 -17.94 -18.86
C ALA A 8 -9.95 -17.33 -18.59
N LEU A 9 -9.52 -16.37 -19.41
CA LEU A 9 -8.26 -15.63 -19.20
C LEU A 9 -8.29 -14.81 -17.91
N ASP A 10 -9.40 -14.13 -17.61
CA ASP A 10 -9.56 -13.36 -16.38
C ASP A 10 -9.52 -14.28 -15.13
N ALA A 11 -10.16 -15.46 -15.20
CA ALA A 11 -10.13 -16.44 -14.11
C ALA A 11 -8.72 -17.01 -13.88
N LEU A 12 -7.97 -17.25 -14.96
CA LEU A 12 -6.58 -17.69 -14.87
C LEU A 12 -5.68 -16.58 -14.30
N ALA A 13 -5.87 -15.33 -14.73
CA ALA A 13 -5.09 -14.20 -14.23
C ALA A 13 -5.27 -14.04 -12.71
N ARG A 14 -6.49 -14.22 -12.20
CA ARG A 14 -6.76 -14.23 -10.75
C ARG A 14 -5.98 -15.31 -10.00
N ARG A 15 -5.81 -16.50 -10.59
CA ARG A 15 -5.03 -17.60 -9.99
C ARG A 15 -3.52 -17.31 -10.03
N SER A 16 -3.04 -16.80 -11.16
CA SER A 16 -1.62 -16.56 -11.39
C SER A 16 -1.05 -15.44 -10.52
N LEU A 17 -1.88 -14.52 -10.00
CA LEU A 17 -1.50 -13.50 -9.02
C LEU A 17 -0.71 -14.03 -7.82
N HIS A 18 -0.95 -15.27 -7.40
CA HIS A 18 -0.30 -15.88 -6.24
C HIS A 18 0.79 -16.90 -6.57
N HIS A 19 0.83 -17.38 -7.81
CA HIS A 19 1.63 -18.56 -8.17
C HIS A 19 2.73 -18.28 -9.18
N ASP A 20 2.46 -17.46 -10.20
CA ASP A 20 3.35 -17.34 -11.34
C ASP A 20 3.24 -15.95 -12.00
N PRO A 21 4.20 -15.04 -11.73
CA PRO A 21 4.25 -13.73 -12.38
C PRO A 21 4.44 -13.79 -13.90
N GLU A 22 5.09 -14.84 -14.43
CA GLU A 22 5.31 -14.99 -15.88
C GLU A 22 4.02 -15.46 -16.58
N GLU A 23 3.27 -16.38 -15.97
CA GLU A 23 1.93 -16.76 -16.44
C GLU A 23 1.00 -15.52 -16.42
N LEU A 24 1.05 -14.73 -15.34
CA LEU A 24 0.28 -13.50 -15.24
C LEU A 24 0.65 -12.51 -16.35
N ARG A 25 1.94 -12.28 -16.59
CA ARG A 25 2.43 -11.40 -17.66
C ARG A 25 1.87 -11.83 -19.01
N TRP A 26 2.01 -13.12 -19.33
CA TRP A 26 1.50 -13.66 -20.59
C TRP A 26 0.00 -13.45 -20.71
N LEU A 27 -0.77 -13.66 -19.65
CA LEU A 27 -2.23 -13.45 -19.65
C LEU A 27 -2.58 -11.97 -19.88
N LEU A 28 -1.88 -11.03 -19.25
CA LEU A 28 -2.09 -9.59 -19.44
C LEU A 28 -1.72 -9.14 -20.87
N ASP A 29 -0.63 -9.67 -21.43
CA ASP A 29 -0.23 -9.45 -22.84
C ASP A 29 -1.31 -9.94 -23.83
N HIS A 30 -2.09 -10.95 -23.46
CA HIS A 30 -3.19 -11.50 -24.26
C HIS A 30 -4.57 -10.89 -23.94
N GLY A 31 -4.59 -9.79 -23.17
CA GLY A 31 -5.80 -9.01 -22.92
C GLY A 31 -6.67 -9.53 -21.78
N ALA A 32 -6.14 -10.36 -20.88
CA ALA A 32 -6.79 -10.66 -19.61
C ALA A 32 -6.97 -9.35 -18.83
N LYS A 33 -8.13 -9.20 -18.17
CA LYS A 33 -8.41 -8.06 -17.30
C LYS A 33 -8.59 -8.55 -15.88
N LEU A 34 -7.99 -7.81 -14.95
CA LEU A 34 -8.21 -8.04 -13.53
C LEU A 34 -9.27 -7.07 -13.02
N ASP A 35 -10.24 -7.60 -12.27
CA ASP A 35 -11.14 -6.74 -11.54
C ASP A 35 -10.46 -6.19 -10.28
N LYS A 36 -10.94 -5.02 -9.85
CA LYS A 36 -10.46 -4.38 -8.62
C LYS A 36 -10.63 -5.29 -7.41
N ASP A 37 -11.64 -6.16 -7.40
CA ASP A 37 -11.88 -7.10 -6.32
C ASP A 37 -10.81 -8.20 -6.25
N ALA A 38 -10.32 -8.73 -7.37
CA ALA A 38 -9.19 -9.66 -7.34
C ALA A 38 -7.90 -8.98 -6.92
N ILE A 39 -7.60 -7.77 -7.43
CA ILE A 39 -6.44 -7.00 -6.99
C ILE A 39 -6.56 -6.70 -5.49
N MET A 40 -7.74 -6.32 -5.02
CA MET A 40 -8.01 -6.08 -3.60
C MET A 40 -7.83 -7.36 -2.80
N ILE A 41 -8.45 -8.49 -3.15
CA ILE A 41 -8.33 -9.75 -2.40
C ILE A 41 -6.87 -10.20 -2.31
N THR A 42 -6.13 -10.08 -3.41
CA THR A 42 -4.72 -10.50 -3.48
C THR A 42 -3.77 -9.57 -2.72
N THR A 43 -4.08 -8.27 -2.67
CA THR A 43 -3.36 -7.29 -1.85
C THR A 43 -3.85 -7.24 -0.40
N ASN A 44 -5.02 -7.81 -0.11
CA ASN A 44 -5.70 -7.88 1.18
C ASN A 44 -5.72 -9.31 1.75
N THR A 45 -4.84 -10.22 1.30
CA THR A 45 -4.89 -11.62 1.72
C THR A 45 -4.67 -11.79 3.22
N PHE A 46 -5.81 -11.92 3.89
CA PHE A 46 -6.18 -12.61 5.11
C PHE A 46 -5.28 -12.44 6.34
N ALA A 47 -5.89 -11.89 7.39
CA ALA A 47 -5.39 -11.82 8.76
C ALA A 47 -4.68 -13.12 9.18
N GLY A 48 -3.33 -13.10 9.20
CA GLY A 48 -2.54 -14.15 9.83
C GLY A 48 -1.25 -14.56 9.13
N SER A 49 -1.05 -14.23 7.84
CA SER A 49 0.23 -14.50 7.17
C SER A 49 0.90 -13.19 6.76
N PRO A 50 2.21 -12.99 7.03
CA PRO A 50 2.97 -11.90 6.45
C PRO A 50 3.22 -12.23 4.96
N ALA A 51 2.16 -12.25 4.17
CA ALA A 51 2.28 -12.46 2.73
C ALA A 51 2.90 -11.19 2.14
N SER A 52 4.20 -11.27 1.90
CA SER A 52 4.97 -10.32 1.12
C SER A 52 4.25 -10.11 -0.21
N VAL A 53 3.80 -8.89 -0.49
CA VAL A 53 3.21 -8.59 -1.80
C VAL A 53 4.35 -8.73 -2.81
N SER A 54 4.17 -9.58 -3.82
CA SER A 54 5.22 -9.81 -4.82
C SER A 54 5.53 -8.52 -5.57
N PRO A 55 6.75 -7.96 -5.47
CA PRO A 55 7.14 -6.77 -6.21
C PRO A 55 6.94 -6.92 -7.72
N ALA A 56 7.16 -8.13 -8.25
CA ALA A 56 7.00 -8.43 -9.67
C ALA A 56 5.54 -8.30 -10.13
N VAL A 57 4.59 -8.78 -9.31
CA VAL A 57 3.16 -8.64 -9.62
C VAL A 57 2.74 -7.18 -9.61
N VAL A 58 3.21 -6.39 -8.62
CA VAL A 58 2.92 -4.95 -8.55
C VAL A 58 3.48 -4.23 -9.79
N ALA A 59 4.72 -4.52 -10.19
CA ALA A 59 5.32 -3.93 -11.37
C ALA A 59 4.54 -4.25 -12.65
N LEU A 60 4.12 -5.51 -12.83
CA LEU A 60 3.33 -5.93 -14.00
C LEU A 60 1.98 -5.20 -14.05
N LEU A 61 1.29 -5.07 -12.93
CA LEU A 61 0.01 -4.37 -12.87
C LEU A 61 0.17 -2.87 -13.15
N ILE A 62 1.20 -2.22 -12.59
CA ILE A 62 1.52 -0.81 -12.90
C ILE A 62 1.80 -0.65 -14.41
N GLN A 63 2.53 -1.59 -15.03
CA GLN A 63 2.89 -1.51 -16.44
C GLN A 63 1.67 -1.66 -17.38
N HIS A 64 0.73 -2.55 -17.08
CA HIS A 64 -0.40 -2.84 -17.97
C HIS A 64 -1.64 -1.98 -17.69
N GLU A 65 -1.96 -1.73 -16.42
CA GLU A 65 -3.20 -1.10 -15.97
C GLU A 65 -2.96 0.30 -15.34
N GLY A 66 -1.69 0.65 -15.08
CA GLY A 66 -1.31 1.88 -14.39
C GLY A 66 -1.61 1.84 -12.88
N ILE A 67 -1.34 2.95 -12.18
CA ILE A 67 -1.61 3.05 -10.73
C ILE A 67 -3.11 2.99 -10.40
N GLY A 68 -3.98 3.31 -11.37
CA GLY A 68 -5.44 3.23 -11.22
C GLY A 68 -5.95 1.83 -10.88
N ALA A 69 -5.17 0.78 -11.17
CA ALA A 69 -5.43 -0.60 -10.77
C ALA A 69 -5.53 -0.76 -9.25
N PHE A 70 -4.82 0.09 -8.49
CA PHE A 70 -4.75 0.07 -7.04
C PHE A 70 -5.61 1.14 -6.37
N ALA A 71 -6.28 2.01 -7.14
CA ALA A 71 -7.12 3.07 -6.59
C ALA A 71 -8.30 2.48 -5.79
N GLY A 72 -8.43 2.86 -4.52
CA GLY A 72 -9.39 2.31 -3.58
C GLY A 72 -8.97 0.98 -2.93
N THR A 73 -7.76 0.48 -3.21
CA THR A 73 -7.18 -0.67 -2.51
C THR A 73 -6.35 -0.20 -1.30
N ARG A 74 -6.05 -1.10 -0.37
CA ARG A 74 -5.22 -0.82 0.82
C ARG A 74 -3.75 -1.20 0.61
N LEU A 75 -3.30 -1.38 -0.63
CA LEU A 75 -1.99 -1.97 -0.92
C LEU A 75 -0.85 -1.11 -0.34
N LEU A 76 -0.87 0.20 -0.56
CA LEU A 76 0.16 1.10 -0.04
C LEU A 76 0.20 1.09 1.50
N GLN A 77 -0.97 1.03 2.13
CA GLN A 77 -1.16 1.00 3.58
C GLN A 77 -0.60 -0.29 4.19
N GLN A 78 -0.87 -1.44 3.55
CA GLN A 78 -0.34 -2.74 3.97
C GLN A 78 1.17 -2.83 3.76
N ALA A 79 1.66 -2.45 2.57
CA ALA A 79 3.08 -2.43 2.26
C ALA A 79 3.84 -1.55 3.27
N ALA A 80 3.25 -0.41 3.66
CA ALA A 80 3.81 0.46 4.68
C ALA A 80 3.81 -0.16 6.08
N ARG A 81 2.72 -0.83 6.47
CA ARG A 81 2.58 -1.51 7.76
C ARG A 81 3.57 -2.65 7.94
N TYR A 82 3.90 -3.37 6.87
CA TYR A 82 4.83 -4.49 6.88
C TYR A 82 6.26 -4.12 6.48
N GLY A 83 6.53 -2.84 6.17
CA GLY A 83 7.89 -2.38 5.86
C GLY A 83 8.39 -2.82 4.49
N GLN A 84 7.50 -3.07 3.53
CA GLN A 84 7.85 -3.50 2.17
C GLN A 84 8.36 -2.31 1.34
N VAL A 85 9.61 -1.91 1.58
CA VAL A 85 10.23 -0.70 0.99
C VAL A 85 10.11 -0.67 -0.53
N ASP A 86 10.40 -1.77 -1.22
CA ASP A 86 10.37 -1.83 -2.69
C ASP A 86 8.96 -1.62 -3.24
N VAL A 87 7.95 -2.22 -2.60
CA VAL A 87 6.54 -2.09 -2.98
C VAL A 87 6.05 -0.66 -2.73
N VAL A 88 6.35 -0.09 -1.56
CA VAL A 88 6.01 1.30 -1.24
C VAL A 88 6.62 2.26 -2.25
N LYS A 89 7.91 2.09 -2.55
CA LYS A 89 8.60 2.93 -3.52
C LYS A 89 7.97 2.82 -4.91
N MET A 90 7.72 1.61 -5.41
CA MET A 90 7.09 1.44 -6.73
C MET A 90 5.72 2.11 -6.84
N LEU A 91 4.89 1.99 -5.80
CA LEU A 91 3.56 2.60 -5.79
C LEU A 91 3.65 4.12 -5.77
N LEU A 92 4.52 4.68 -4.92
CA LEU A 92 4.71 6.12 -4.82
C LEU A 92 5.35 6.73 -6.10
N ASP A 93 6.32 6.04 -6.70
CA ASP A 93 6.95 6.44 -7.97
C ASP A 93 5.94 6.38 -9.13
N ALA A 94 4.98 5.45 -9.07
CA ALA A 94 3.87 5.36 -10.02
C ALA A 94 2.74 6.38 -9.76
N GLY A 95 2.86 7.22 -8.75
CA GLY A 95 1.92 8.31 -8.46
C GLY A 95 0.78 7.94 -7.51
N ALA A 96 0.93 6.90 -6.69
CA ALA A 96 -0.01 6.63 -5.60
C ALA A 96 -0.05 7.80 -4.61
N ASP A 97 -1.25 8.18 -4.16
CA ASP A 97 -1.40 9.25 -3.17
C ASP A 97 -1.02 8.72 -1.77
N PRO A 98 0.05 9.23 -1.12
CA PRO A 98 0.43 8.80 0.22
C PRO A 98 -0.59 9.18 1.30
N ASN A 99 -1.54 10.07 0.97
CA ASN A 99 -2.63 10.51 1.83
C ASN A 99 -3.96 9.84 1.48
N GLU A 100 -3.97 8.82 0.60
CA GLU A 100 -5.18 8.11 0.23
C GLU A 100 -5.81 7.47 1.47
N GLU A 101 -7.03 7.90 1.76
CA GLU A 101 -7.80 7.44 2.90
C GLU A 101 -8.73 6.31 2.44
N VAL A 102 -8.41 5.10 2.88
CA VAL A 102 -9.19 3.91 2.54
C VAL A 102 -9.92 3.43 3.79
N PRO A 103 -11.23 3.16 3.72
CA PRO A 103 -11.99 2.65 4.86
C PRO A 103 -11.35 1.38 5.42
N ALA A 104 -11.26 1.27 6.74
CA ALA A 104 -10.90 0.02 7.38
C ALA A 104 -12.03 -1.01 7.20
N PRO A 105 -11.71 -2.31 7.08
CA PRO A 105 -12.74 -3.34 7.10
C PRO A 105 -13.56 -3.23 8.40
N ALA A 106 -14.88 -3.41 8.30
CA ALA A 106 -15.85 -3.19 9.39
C ALA A 106 -15.60 -3.99 10.68
N HIS A 107 -14.63 -4.92 10.67
CA HIS A 107 -14.30 -5.80 11.78
C HIS A 107 -12.97 -5.47 12.45
N ASP A 108 -12.19 -4.52 11.92
CA ASP A 108 -10.96 -4.06 12.56
C ASP A 108 -11.21 -2.79 13.36
N TRP A 109 -11.81 -2.97 14.54
CA TRP A 109 -12.16 -1.91 15.50
C TRP A 109 -10.95 -1.14 16.04
N ARG A 110 -9.72 -1.56 15.73
CA ARG A 110 -8.47 -0.84 16.03
C ARG A 110 -8.07 0.13 14.91
N GLU A 111 -8.77 0.10 13.79
CA GLU A 111 -8.42 0.79 12.56
C GLU A 111 -9.47 1.86 12.26
N GLY A 112 -9.27 3.07 12.78
CA GLY A 112 -9.69 4.25 12.00
C GLY A 112 -8.99 4.21 10.63
N SER A 113 -9.49 4.95 9.64
CA SER A 113 -8.95 5.02 8.29
C SER A 113 -7.41 4.97 8.29
N THR A 114 -6.84 3.88 7.80
CA THR A 114 -5.41 3.60 7.99
C THR A 114 -4.64 4.30 6.89
N LEU A 115 -4.11 5.50 7.14
CA LEU A 115 -3.15 6.11 6.23
C LEU A 115 -1.85 5.30 6.19
N ALA A 116 -1.16 5.31 5.06
CA ALA A 116 0.10 4.59 4.89
C ALA A 116 1.16 5.01 5.93
N LEU A 117 1.22 6.31 6.25
CA LEU A 117 2.11 6.85 7.29
C LEU A 117 1.81 6.26 8.67
N THR A 118 0.53 6.10 9.03
CA THR A 118 0.12 5.46 10.29
C THR A 118 0.62 4.02 10.34
N GLY A 119 0.44 3.25 9.25
CA GLY A 119 0.93 1.87 9.15
C GLY A 119 2.44 1.77 9.36
N ALA A 120 3.22 2.61 8.67
CA ALA A 120 4.68 2.64 8.78
C ALA A 120 5.17 2.99 10.20
N ILE A 121 4.48 3.89 10.89
CA ILE A 121 4.80 4.28 12.27
C ILE A 121 4.51 3.13 13.24
N LEU A 122 3.34 2.47 13.12
CA LEU A 122 2.96 1.32 13.94
C LEU A 122 3.94 0.14 13.73
N GLY A 123 4.35 -0.11 12.48
CA GLY A 123 5.35 -1.12 12.13
C GLY A 123 6.80 -0.74 12.49
N ARG A 124 7.05 0.52 12.86
CA ARG A 124 8.38 1.07 13.20
C ARG A 124 9.38 0.97 12.05
N HIS A 125 8.93 1.27 10.83
CA HIS A 125 9.73 1.19 9.60
C HIS A 125 10.24 2.58 9.15
N PRO A 126 11.42 3.04 9.60
CA PRO A 126 11.88 4.41 9.33
C PRO A 126 12.13 4.69 7.84
N GLU A 127 12.59 3.71 7.06
CA GLU A 127 12.81 3.85 5.61
C GLU A 127 11.50 4.11 4.86
N VAL A 128 10.43 3.39 5.23
CA VAL A 128 9.09 3.59 4.66
C VAL A 128 8.53 4.94 5.08
N VAL A 129 8.69 5.35 6.35
CA VAL A 129 8.28 6.68 6.81
C VAL A 129 8.98 7.76 5.99
N TRP A 130 10.29 7.62 5.76
CA TRP A 130 11.05 8.56 4.94
C TRP A 130 10.49 8.66 3.51
N LEU A 131 10.26 7.52 2.84
CA LEU A 131 9.68 7.50 1.49
C LEU A 131 8.33 8.21 1.46
N LEU A 132 7.42 7.88 2.38
CA LEU A 132 6.11 8.51 2.45
C LEU A 132 6.20 10.03 2.63
N LEU A 133 7.09 10.51 3.50
CA LEU A 133 7.28 11.95 3.73
C LEU A 133 7.83 12.67 2.50
N VAL A 134 8.80 12.07 1.79
CA VAL A 134 9.36 12.66 0.56
C VAL A 134 8.30 12.79 -0.54
N HIS A 135 7.35 11.87 -0.60
CA HIS A 135 6.22 11.93 -1.53
C HIS A 135 5.03 12.77 -1.03
N GLY A 136 5.15 13.47 0.11
CA GLY A 136 4.14 14.42 0.58
C GLY A 136 3.10 13.86 1.55
N ALA A 137 3.41 12.77 2.28
CA ALA A 137 2.56 12.28 3.35
C ALA A 137 2.36 13.34 4.46
N SER A 138 1.10 13.52 4.86
CA SER A 138 0.69 14.48 5.88
C SER A 138 0.92 13.92 7.28
N VAL A 139 1.85 14.52 8.01
CA VAL A 139 2.14 14.17 9.42
C VAL A 139 0.97 14.46 10.37
N ASP A 140 0.07 15.37 9.99
CA ASP A 140 -1.06 15.80 10.84
C ASP A 140 -2.30 14.92 10.70
N ARG A 141 -2.36 14.08 9.66
CA ARG A 141 -3.56 13.29 9.33
C ARG A 141 -3.57 11.87 9.92
N VAL A 142 -2.55 11.46 10.68
CA VAL A 142 -2.43 10.10 11.22
C VAL A 142 -3.63 9.69 12.10
N ALA A 143 -4.01 8.40 12.04
CA ALA A 143 -5.14 7.87 12.79
C ALA A 143 -4.77 7.62 14.26
N GLY A 144 -5.62 8.07 15.20
CA GLY A 144 -5.52 7.74 16.63
C GLY A 144 -5.61 8.95 17.60
N ASP A 145 -6.78 9.10 18.21
CA ASP A 145 -7.01 9.66 19.55
C ASP A 145 -6.74 11.16 19.76
N GLY A 146 -7.35 12.00 18.93
CA GLY A 146 -7.63 13.41 19.24
C GLY A 146 -6.66 14.44 18.64
N GLY A 147 -6.25 14.26 17.38
CA GLY A 147 -5.46 15.27 16.66
C GLY A 147 -3.99 15.35 17.07
N ARG A 148 -3.47 14.31 17.73
CA ARG A 148 -2.05 14.18 18.08
C ARG A 148 -1.30 13.56 16.90
N GLY A 149 -0.56 14.39 16.16
CA GLY A 149 0.09 14.07 14.89
C GLY A 149 1.13 12.94 14.96
N ALA A 150 1.76 12.65 13.81
CA ALA A 150 2.63 11.49 13.58
C ALA A 150 3.73 11.29 14.65
N VAL A 151 4.31 12.38 15.16
CA VAL A 151 5.37 12.34 16.19
C VAL A 151 4.87 11.73 17.50
N ASP A 152 3.67 12.10 17.94
CA ASP A 152 3.09 11.60 19.19
C ASP A 152 2.71 10.12 19.09
N LEU A 153 2.24 9.69 17.91
CA LEU A 153 2.03 8.27 17.63
C LEU A 153 3.38 7.51 17.69
N ALA A 154 4.42 8.00 17.01
CA ALA A 154 5.73 7.36 17.00
C ALA A 154 6.37 7.26 18.39
N ARG A 155 6.16 8.26 19.26
CA ARG A 155 6.60 8.24 20.67
C ARG A 155 5.90 7.16 21.47
N ARG A 156 4.58 7.02 21.32
CA ARG A 156 3.78 5.98 22.00
C ARG A 156 4.16 4.57 21.56
N VAL A 157 4.46 4.38 20.28
CA VAL A 157 4.87 3.08 19.73
C VAL A 157 6.32 2.72 20.12
N GLY A 158 7.17 3.69 20.48
CA GLY A 158 8.55 3.47 20.90
C GLY A 158 9.57 3.37 19.75
N GLY A 159 9.24 3.88 18.56
CA GLY A 159 10.11 3.88 17.39
C GLY A 159 11.10 5.05 17.38
N ARG A 160 12.18 5.01 18.18
CA ARG A 160 13.15 6.13 18.30
C ARG A 160 13.65 6.69 16.95
N ALA A 161 13.95 5.81 15.99
CA ALA A 161 14.38 6.21 14.65
C ALA A 161 13.28 6.98 13.90
N VAL A 162 12.04 6.47 13.95
CA VAL A 162 10.86 7.11 13.35
C VAL A 162 10.56 8.46 14.01
N VAL A 163 10.68 8.56 15.34
CA VAL A 163 10.48 9.83 16.07
C VAL A 163 11.48 10.88 15.58
N ARG A 164 12.77 10.55 15.54
CA ARG A 164 13.80 11.49 15.05
C ARG A 164 13.52 11.94 13.62
N LEU A 165 13.17 10.99 12.75
CA LEU A 165 12.90 11.28 11.35
C LEU A 165 11.71 12.23 11.16
N LEU A 166 10.64 12.02 11.94
CA LEU A 166 9.48 12.90 11.93
C LEU A 166 9.80 14.28 12.51
N GLU A 167 10.53 14.36 13.63
CA GLU A 167 10.94 15.64 14.25
C GLU A 167 11.85 16.46 13.33
N GLU A 168 12.78 15.82 12.61
CA GLU A 168 13.63 16.47 11.62
C GLU A 168 12.81 17.03 10.45
N HIS A 169 11.77 16.31 10.02
CA HIS A 169 10.92 16.74 8.91
C HIS A 169 9.95 17.86 9.33
N THR A 170 9.35 17.80 10.52
CA THR A 170 8.46 18.86 11.04
C THR A 170 9.22 20.11 11.45
N GLY A 171 10.42 19.97 12.03
CA GLY A 171 11.29 21.09 12.38
C GLY A 171 11.80 21.89 11.17
N LYS A 172 11.90 21.25 10.00
CA LYS A 172 12.18 21.93 8.73
C LYS A 172 11.01 22.77 8.23
N LYS A 173 9.77 22.26 8.33
CA LYS A 173 8.56 23.00 7.94
C LYS A 173 8.32 24.27 8.78
N SER A 174 8.74 24.29 10.05
CA SER A 174 8.57 25.45 10.93
C SER A 174 9.61 26.58 10.72
N LYS A 175 10.61 26.38 9.84
CA LYS A 175 11.68 27.35 9.56
C LYS A 175 11.66 27.93 8.14
N MET A 176 10.66 27.57 7.34
CA MET A 176 10.36 28.19 6.03
C MET A 176 9.12 29.07 6.17
#